data_AF-A0A376X417-F1
#
_entry.id   AF-A0A376X417-F1
#
_cell.length_a   1.000
_cell.length_b   1.000
_cell.length_c   1.000
_cell.angle_alpha   90.00
_cell.angle_beta   90.00
_cell.angle_gamma   90.00
#
_symmetry.space_group_name_H-M   'P 1'
#
loop_
_entity.id
_entity.type
_entity.pdbx_description
1 polymer ?
#
loop_
_entity_poly.entity_id
_entity_poly.type
_entity_poly.pdbx_seq_one_letter_code
_entity_poly.pdbx_strand_id
1 'polypeptide(L)' 'MKAKGVGELGLCGVSAAIANAVYNATGIRVRDYPITLDKLLDKLPDVV' A
#
# COMPACT_ATOMS: atom_id res chain seq x y z
N MET A 1 -33.42 -10.61 -11.31
CA MET A 1 -32.69 -10.52 -10.02
C MET A 1 -31.39 -9.75 -10.28
N LYS A 2 -31.14 -8.60 -9.62
CA LYS A 2 -29.97 -7.72 -9.82
C LYS A 2 -28.91 -7.90 -8.72
N ALA A 3 -28.62 -9.14 -8.33
CA ALA A 3 -27.60 -9.41 -7.31
C ALA A 3 -26.20 -9.29 -7.92
N LYS A 4 -25.29 -8.59 -7.24
CA LYS A 4 -23.85 -8.58 -7.58
C LYS A 4 -23.06 -9.11 -6.38
N GLY A 5 -22.08 -9.96 -6.63
CA GLY A 5 -21.13 -10.38 -5.62
C GLY A 5 -20.20 -9.23 -5.27
N VAL A 6 -20.20 -8.83 -4.01
CA VAL A 6 -19.34 -7.73 -3.50
C VAL A 6 -18.46 -8.16 -2.33
N GLY A 7 -18.54 -9.42 -1.90
CA GLY A 7 -17.82 -9.92 -0.72
C GLY A 7 -16.30 -9.74 -0.82
N GLU A 8 -15.73 -10.01 -2.00
CA GLU A 8 -14.28 -9.89 -2.23
C GLU A 8 -13.88 -8.51 -2.76
N LEU A 9 -14.83 -7.77 -3.34
CA LEU A 9 -14.56 -6.49 -4.01
C LEU A 9 -13.95 -5.45 -3.06
N GLY A 10 -14.37 -5.48 -1.79
CA GLY A 10 -13.83 -4.62 -0.75
C GLY A 10 -12.34 -4.85 -0.47
N LEU A 11 -11.81 -6.06 -0.70
CA LEU A 11 -10.41 -6.40 -0.43
C LEU A 11 -9.52 -6.27 -1.67
N CYS A 12 -10.05 -6.56 -2.87
CA CYS A 12 -9.26 -6.61 -4.12
C CYS A 12 -8.41 -5.36 -4.38
N GLY A 13 -8.85 -4.17 -3.97
CA GLY A 13 -8.14 -2.90 -4.17
C GLY A 13 -7.31 -2.40 -2.99
N VAL A 14 -7.48 -2.97 -1.79
CA VAL A 14 -6.98 -2.38 -0.54
C VAL A 14 -5.45 -2.36 -0.51
N SER A 15 -4.81 -3.48 -0.81
CA SER A 15 -3.34 -3.58 -0.78
C SER A 15 -2.68 -2.61 -1.77
N ALA A 16 -3.26 -2.44 -2.96
CA ALA A 16 -2.78 -1.50 -3.96
C ALA A 16 -2.99 -0.03 -3.54
N ALA A 17 -4.13 0.29 -2.92
CA ALA A 17 -4.41 1.61 -2.40
C ALA A 17 -3.41 2.00 -1.29
N ILE A 18 -3.13 1.09 -0.36
CA ILE A 18 -2.14 1.29 0.71
C ILE A 18 -0.74 1.50 0.11
N ALA A 19 -0.31 0.64 -0.83
CA ALA A 19 1.01 0.79 -1.47
C ALA A 19 1.16 2.13 -2.21
N ASN A 20 0.09 2.63 -2.83
CA ASN A 20 0.08 3.94 -3.47
C ASN A 20 0.12 5.09 -2.45
N ALA A 21 -0.58 4.98 -1.32
CA ALA A 21 -0.51 5.95 -0.24
C ALA A 21 0.89 6.06 0.35
N VAL A 22 1.57 4.92 0.60
CA VAL A 22 2.96 4.91 1.09
C VAL A 22 3.89 5.60 0.10
N TYR A 23 3.77 5.27 -1.19
CA TYR A 23 4.56 5.93 -2.24
C TYR A 23 4.30 7.44 -2.31
N ASN A 24 3.03 7.86 -2.20
CA ASN A 24 2.68 9.28 -2.19
C ASN A 24 3.26 10.03 -0.98
N ALA A 25 3.28 9.39 0.20
CA ALA A 25 3.79 10.00 1.42
C ALA A 25 5.33 10.05 1.49
N THR A 26 6.01 9.05 0.93
CA THR A 26 7.46 8.85 1.14
C THR A 26 8.30 9.01 -0.13
N GLY A 27 7.68 8.98 -1.32
CA GLY A 27 8.39 8.85 -2.60
C GLY A 27 9.01 7.47 -2.85
N ILE A 28 8.92 6.53 -1.89
CA ILE A 28 9.56 5.22 -1.96
C ILE A 28 8.57 4.18 -2.47
N ARG A 29 8.89 3.51 -3.59
CA ARG A 29 8.05 2.44 -4.15
C ARG A 29 8.53 1.07 -3.71
N VAL A 30 7.74 0.40 -2.87
CA VAL A 30 7.94 -1.01 -2.49
C VAL A 30 7.22 -1.90 -3.51
N ARG A 31 7.95 -2.87 -4.10
CA ARG A 31 7.41 -3.84 -5.07
C ARG A 31 7.35 -5.26 -4.54
N ASP A 32 8.10 -5.52 -3.48
CA ASP A 32 8.14 -6.81 -2.79
C ASP A 32 7.31 -6.73 -1.51
N TYR A 33 6.24 -7.50 -1.44
CA TYR A 33 5.33 -7.53 -0.29
C TYR A 33 5.77 -8.60 0.72
N PRO A 34 5.53 -8.40 2.03
CA PRO A 34 4.79 -7.30 2.66
C PRO A 34 5.57 -5.98 2.73
N ILE A 35 4.85 -4.85 2.88
CA ILE A 35 5.46 -3.52 3.11
C ILE A 35 5.81 -3.43 4.59
N THR A 36 7.06 -3.76 4.92
CA THR A 36 7.63 -3.67 6.26
C THR A 36 8.47 -2.40 6.43
N LEU A 37 8.71 -2.00 7.68
CA LEU A 37 9.40 -0.73 7.99
C LEU A 37 10.85 -0.71 7.49
N ASP A 38 11.57 -1.83 7.53
CA ASP A 38 12.95 -1.96 7.01
C ASP A 38 13.07 -1.56 5.54
N LYS A 39 12.02 -1.76 4.74
CA LYS A 39 12.01 -1.38 3.31
C LYS A 39 11.90 0.12 3.08
N LEU A 40 11.57 0.89 4.13
CA LEU A 40 11.33 2.33 4.11
C LEU A 40 12.39 3.12 4.88
N LEU A 41 12.74 2.70 6.10
CA LEU A 41 13.50 3.51 7.05
C LEU A 41 14.86 3.98 6.50
N ASP A 42 15.62 3.11 5.82
CA ASP A 42 16.94 3.45 5.26
C ASP A 42 16.91 4.51 4.14
N LYS A 43 15.72 4.85 3.63
CA LYS A 43 15.51 5.78 2.51
C LYS A 43 14.76 7.03 2.93
N LEU A 44 14.30 7.11 4.17
CA LEU A 44 13.64 8.29 4.71
C LEU A 44 14.70 9.34 5.10
N PRO A 45 14.35 10.64 5.03
CA PRO A 45 15.25 11.69 5.51
C PRO A 45 15.49 11.55 7.02
N ASP A 46 16.65 12.02 7.46
CA ASP A 46 16.95 12.10 8.89
C ASP A 46 15.92 12.97 9.61
N VAL A 47 15.52 12.52 10.79
CA VAL A 47 14.63 13.29 11.66
C VAL A 47 15.47 14.42 12.27
N VAL A 48 15.10 15.66 11.95
CA VAL A 48 15.70 16.87 12.53
C VAL A 48 15.27 17.06 13.97
#